data_AF-A0A938M8C8-F1
#
_entry.id   AF-A0A938M8C8-F1
#
_cell.length_a   1.000
_cell.length_b   1.000
_cell.length_c   1.000
_cell.angle_alpha   90.00
_cell.angle_beta   90.00
_cell.angle_gamma   90.00
#
_symmetry.space_group_name_H-M   'P 1'
#
loop_
_entity.id
_entity.type
_entity.pdbx_description
1 polymer ?
#
loop_
_entity_poly.entity_id
_entity_poly.type
_entity_poly.pdbx_seq_one_letter_code
_entity_poly.pdbx_strand_id
1 'polypeptide(L)'
;MTKPQHSEAETVAVANAGLRVQHRASPRLHLEKDYVREPCFAAWVVTLCPDEALVARHREAILEVITHYRFDRLYLSQFFPVESAWYRLARGR
;
A
#
# COMPACT_ATOMS: atom_id res chain seq x y z
N MET A 1 -10.10 6.18 18.31
CA MET A 1 -11.10 5.94 19.37
C MET A 1 -11.49 4.48 19.31
N THR A 2 -10.71 3.64 20.00
CA THR A 2 -10.91 2.19 20.08
C THR A 2 -11.63 1.90 21.40
N LYS A 3 -12.74 1.17 21.33
CA LYS A 3 -13.45 0.59 22.48
C LYS A 3 -13.44 -0.93 22.31
N PRO A 4 -13.47 -1.75 23.38
CA PRO A 4 -13.57 -3.20 23.24
C PRO A 4 -14.79 -3.59 22.39
N GLN A 5 -14.63 -4.61 21.53
CA GLN A 5 -15.68 -5.17 20.69
C GLN A 5 -15.88 -6.63 21.05
N HIS A 6 -17.13 -7.03 21.31
CA HIS A 6 -17.48 -8.40 21.71
C HIS A 6 -18.20 -9.17 20.58
N SER A 7 -18.36 -8.55 19.41
CA SER A 7 -18.93 -9.18 18.22
C SER A 7 -18.32 -8.63 16.93
N GLU A 8 -18.46 -9.39 15.85
CA GLU A 8 -18.09 -8.95 14.49
C GLU A 8 -18.85 -7.68 14.09
N ALA A 9 -20.16 -7.61 14.36
CA ALA A 9 -20.98 -6.45 14.05
C ALA A 9 -20.48 -5.18 14.76
N GLU A 10 -20.09 -5.29 16.03
CA GLU A 10 -19.47 -4.17 16.77
C GLU A 10 -18.13 -3.76 16.18
N THR A 11 -17.34 -4.73 15.73
CA THR A 11 -16.04 -4.50 15.08
C THR A 11 -16.21 -3.71 13.79
N VAL A 12 -17.15 -4.14 12.93
CA VAL A 12 -17.52 -3.44 11.70
C VAL A 12 -18.05 -2.04 11.98
N ALA A 13 -18.88 -1.87 13.01
CA ALA A 13 -19.42 -0.56 13.39
C ALA A 13 -18.32 0.42 13.81
N VAL A 14 -17.34 -0.04 14.61
CA VAL A 14 -16.18 0.77 15.02
C VAL A 14 -15.29 1.10 13.82
N ALA A 15 -15.01 0.14 12.94
CA ALA A 15 -14.22 0.34 11.73
C ALA A 15 -14.86 1.40 10.82
N ASN A 16 -16.16 1.29 10.56
CA ASN A 16 -16.91 2.23 9.73
C ASN A 16 -16.97 3.63 10.37
N ALA A 17 -17.07 3.73 11.70
CA ALA A 17 -16.99 5.01 12.39
C ALA A 17 -15.61 5.67 12.23
N GLY A 18 -14.53 4.90 12.38
CA GLY A 18 -13.17 5.37 12.11
C GLY A 18 -12.98 5.83 10.67
N LEU A 19 -13.51 5.06 9.71
CA LEU A 19 -13.45 5.39 8.29
C LEU A 19 -14.11 6.74 8.00
N ARG A 20 -15.30 7.02 8.55
CA ARG A 20 -16.00 8.31 8.37
C ARG A 20 -15.20 9.50 8.90
N VAL A 21 -14.56 9.35 10.06
CA VAL A 21 -13.68 10.38 10.61
C VAL A 21 -12.47 10.61 9.69
N GLN A 22 -11.87 9.53 9.18
CA GLN A 22 -10.74 9.58 8.26
C GLN A 22 -11.10 10.29 6.94
N HIS A 23 -12.24 9.94 6.34
CA HIS A 23 -12.72 10.57 5.10
C HIS A 23 -13.01 12.06 5.28
N ARG A 24 -13.58 12.45 6.43
CA ARG A 24 -13.83 13.87 6.73
C ARG A 24 -12.53 14.65 6.89
N ALA A 25 -11.54 14.08 7.57
CA ALA A 25 -10.26 14.74 7.82
C ALA A 25 -9.36 14.79 6.57
N SER A 26 -9.49 13.83 5.66
CA SER A 26 -8.67 13.76 4.45
C SER A 26 -9.51 13.30 3.25
N PRO A 27 -10.14 14.24 2.53
CA PRO A 27 -11.03 13.94 1.40
C PRO A 27 -10.35 13.13 0.29
N ARG A 28 -9.04 13.32 0.08
CA ARG A 28 -8.26 12.63 -0.95
C ARG A 28 -7.70 11.27 -0.53
N LEU A 29 -7.89 10.88 0.73
CA LEU A 29 -7.33 9.65 1.28
C LEU A 29 -7.74 8.38 0.51
N HIS A 30 -8.98 8.33 0.04
CA HIS A 30 -9.47 7.18 -0.73
C HIS A 30 -8.68 7.02 -2.03
N LEU A 31 -8.36 8.13 -2.71
CA LEU A 31 -7.52 8.11 -3.92
C LEU A 31 -6.13 7.56 -3.62
N GLU A 32 -5.52 7.96 -2.50
CA GLU A 32 -4.22 7.43 -2.12
C GLU A 32 -4.27 5.95 -1.72
N LYS A 33 -5.35 5.50 -1.08
CA LYS A 33 -5.53 4.08 -0.78
C LYS A 33 -5.69 3.26 -2.06
N ASP A 34 -6.56 3.70 -2.96
CA ASP A 34 -6.94 2.89 -4.13
C ASP A 34 -5.90 2.97 -5.25
N TYR A 35 -5.33 4.16 -5.50
CA TYR A 35 -4.47 4.40 -6.66
C TYR A 35 -2.98 4.52 -6.32
N VAL A 36 -2.58 4.49 -5.04
CA VAL A 36 -1.16 4.53 -4.66
C VAL A 36 -0.79 3.34 -3.79
N ARG A 37 -1.50 3.13 -2.68
CA ARG A 37 -1.19 2.02 -1.76
C ARG A 37 -1.32 0.67 -2.45
N GLU A 38 -2.43 0.37 -3.10
CA GLU A 38 -2.63 -0.95 -3.73
C GLU A 38 -1.54 -1.28 -4.76
N PRO A 39 -1.20 -0.39 -5.74
CA PRO A 39 -0.10 -0.64 -6.65
C PRO A 39 1.27 -0.79 -5.97
N CYS A 40 1.60 0.07 -5.00
CA CYS A 40 2.87 -0.02 -4.28
C CYS A 40 3.02 -1.35 -3.52
N PHE A 41 1.96 -1.80 -2.85
CA PHE A 41 1.97 -3.08 -2.15
C PHE A 41 2.02 -4.27 -3.12
N ALA A 42 1.27 -4.23 -4.22
CA ALA A 42 1.33 -5.27 -5.24
C ALA A 42 2.75 -5.44 -5.80
N ALA A 43 3.42 -4.32 -6.13
CA ALA A 43 4.80 -4.30 -6.59
C ALA A 43 5.75 -4.99 -5.59
N TRP A 44 5.62 -4.68 -4.30
CA TRP A 44 6.39 -5.34 -3.25
C TRP A 44 6.08 -6.84 -3.14
N VAL A 45 4.79 -7.22 -3.10
CA VAL A 45 4.37 -8.62 -2.96
C VAL A 45 4.93 -9.48 -4.09
N VAL A 46 4.93 -8.99 -5.33
CA VAL A 46 5.52 -9.71 -6.47
C VAL A 46 7.01 -9.99 -6.22
N THR A 47 7.78 -9.02 -5.69
CA THR A 47 9.20 -9.25 -5.38
C THR A 47 9.44 -10.30 -4.29
N LEU A 48 8.42 -10.68 -3.52
CA LEU A 48 8.51 -11.75 -2.51
C LEU A 48 8.46 -13.16 -3.12
N CYS A 49 8.03 -13.28 -4.37
CA CYS A 49 7.99 -14.57 -5.08
C CYS A 49 9.39 -15.19 -5.15
N PRO A 50 9.54 -16.50 -4.86
CA PRO A 50 10.82 -17.20 -5.00
C PRO A 50 11.20 -17.50 -6.45
N ASP A 51 10.26 -17.42 -7.40
CA ASP A 51 10.52 -17.60 -8.83
C ASP A 51 11.13 -16.32 -9.42
N GLU A 52 12.45 -16.31 -9.57
CA GLU A 52 13.20 -15.18 -10.10
C GLU A 52 12.84 -14.85 -11.55
N ALA A 53 12.49 -15.84 -12.38
CA ALA A 53 12.12 -15.60 -13.77
C ALA A 53 10.77 -14.85 -13.84
N LEU A 54 9.83 -15.20 -12.95
CA LEU A 54 8.58 -14.47 -12.81
C LEU A 54 8.82 -13.03 -12.34
N VAL A 55 9.66 -12.83 -11.32
CA VAL A 55 9.98 -11.46 -10.84
C VAL A 55 10.67 -10.65 -11.94
N ALA A 56 11.62 -11.24 -12.66
CA ALA A 56 12.33 -10.58 -13.76
C ALA A 56 11.37 -10.14 -14.89
N ARG A 57 10.36 -10.96 -15.22
CA ARG A 57 9.32 -10.62 -16.20
C ARG A 57 8.51 -9.38 -15.80
N HIS A 58 8.34 -9.13 -14.50
CA HIS A 58 7.58 -7.99 -13.98
C HIS A 58 8.44 -6.81 -13.55
N ARG A 59 9.76 -6.88 -13.73
CA ARG A 59 10.72 -5.85 -13.28
C ARG A 59 10.35 -4.44 -13.73
N GLU A 60 10.07 -4.25 -15.02
CA GLU A 60 9.76 -2.92 -15.56
C GLU A 60 8.45 -2.35 -15.00
N ALA A 61 7.43 -3.19 -14.83
CA ALA A 61 6.16 -2.77 -14.21
C ALA A 61 6.35 -2.39 -12.72
N ILE A 62 7.20 -3.12 -11.99
CA ILE A 62 7.54 -2.80 -10.60
C ILE A 62 8.29 -1.45 -10.53
N LEU A 63 9.24 -1.21 -11.45
CA LEU A 63 9.98 0.05 -11.52
C LEU A 63 9.10 1.23 -11.92
N GLU A 64 8.13 1.01 -12.81
CA GLU A 64 7.12 2.01 -13.16
C GLU A 64 6.37 2.46 -11.90
N VAL A 65 5.85 1.53 -11.10
CA VAL A 65 5.16 1.87 -9.83
C VAL A 65 6.07 2.65 -8.87
N ILE A 66 7.35 2.26 -8.74
CA ILE A 66 8.31 2.92 -7.85
C ILE A 66 8.59 4.37 -8.30
N THR A 67 8.56 4.65 -9.60
CA THR A 67 8.95 5.96 -10.16
C THR A 67 7.78 6.83 -10.59
N HIS A 68 6.57 6.29 -10.66
CA HIS A 68 5.38 6.98 -11.16
C HIS A 68 4.86 8.07 -10.22
N TYR A 69 4.90 7.83 -8.90
CA TYR A 69 4.23 8.71 -7.95
C TYR A 69 5.12 9.84 -7.41
N ARG A 70 4.50 10.99 -7.17
CA ARG A 70 5.08 12.11 -6.44
C ARG A 70 4.92 11.94 -4.94
N PHE A 71 5.78 11.11 -4.34
CA PHE A 71 5.72 10.80 -2.91
C PHE A 71 5.84 12.03 -2.00
N ASP A 72 6.45 13.12 -2.47
CA ASP A 72 6.51 14.43 -1.79
C ASP A 72 5.14 15.08 -1.58
N ARG A 73 4.10 14.62 -2.28
CA ARG A 73 2.76 15.21 -2.27
C ARG A 73 1.69 14.31 -1.65
N LEU A 74 2.07 13.12 -1.18
CA LEU A 74 1.13 12.17 -0.57
C LEU A 74 0.92 12.50 0.91
N TYR A 75 -0.32 12.32 1.38
CA TYR A 75 -0.65 12.42 2.81
C TYR A 75 -0.35 11.10 3.54
N LEU A 76 -0.40 9.96 2.86
CA LEU A 76 -0.02 8.67 3.39
C LEU A 76 1.43 8.32 3.05
N SER A 77 2.14 7.86 4.06
CA SER A 77 3.50 7.36 3.88
C SER A 77 3.46 5.94 3.29
N GLN A 78 3.74 5.81 1.99
CA GLN A 78 3.82 4.54 1.25
C GLN A 78 5.27 4.09 0.99
N PHE A 79 6.24 4.64 1.74
CA PHE A 79 7.67 4.37 1.55
C PHE A 79 8.03 2.89 1.75
N PHE A 80 7.48 2.24 2.77
CA PHE A 80 7.84 0.86 3.14
C PHE A 80 7.73 -0.14 1.98
N PRO A 81 6.58 -0.30 1.29
CA PRO A 81 6.48 -1.26 0.19
C PRO A 81 7.39 -0.89 -0.99
N VAL A 82 7.49 0.41 -1.32
CA VAL A 82 8.28 0.91 -2.46
C VAL A 82 9.78 0.66 -2.25
N GLU A 83 10.30 1.04 -1.09
CA GLU A 83 11.70 0.85 -0.71
C GLU A 83 12.04 -0.64 -0.62
N SER A 84 11.13 -1.44 -0.04
CA SER A 84 11.30 -2.89 0.05
C SER A 84 11.36 -3.56 -1.32
N ALA A 85 10.48 -3.15 -2.25
CA ALA A 85 10.50 -3.62 -3.63
C ALA A 85 11.81 -3.24 -4.33
N TRP A 86 12.23 -1.98 -4.21
CA TRP A 86 13.49 -1.48 -4.80
C TRP A 86 14.70 -2.28 -4.31
N TYR A 87 14.88 -2.42 -3.00
CA TYR A 87 16.03 -3.17 -2.46
C TYR A 87 16.03 -4.63 -2.89
N ARG A 88 14.87 -5.27 -3.03
CA ARG A 88 14.80 -6.64 -3.50
C ARG A 88 15.18 -6.78 -4.97
N LEU A 89 14.81 -5.82 -5.82
CA LEU A 89 15.27 -5.78 -7.22
C LEU A 89 16.76 -5.45 -7.32
N ALA A 90 17.24 -4.47 -6.55
CA ALA A 90 18.61 -3.96 -6.65
C ALA A 90 19.63 -4.92 -6.04
N ARG A 91 19.27 -5.61 -4.95
CA ARG A 91 20.19 -6.51 -4.27
C ARG A 91 20.29 -7.88 -4.92
N GLY A 92 19.58 -8.14 -6.03
CA GLY A 92 19.57 -9.41 -6.76
C GLY A 92 19.82 -10.56 -5.79
N ARG A 93 18.83 -10.85 -4.95
CA ARG A 93 19.00 -11.77 -3.83
C ARG A 93 19.70 -13.05 -4.25
#